data_AF-A0A6V8KTP6-F1
#
_entry.id   AF-A0A6V8KTP6-F1
#
_cell.length_a   1.000
_cell.length_b   1.000
_cell.length_c   1.000
_cell.angle_alpha   90.00
_cell.angle_beta   90.00
_cell.angle_gamma   90.00
#
_symmetry.space_group_name_H-M   'P 1'
#
loop_
_entity.id
_entity.type
_entity.pdbx_description
1 polymer ?
#
loop_
_entity_poly.entity_id
_entity_poly.type
_entity_poly.pdbx_seq_one_letter_code
_entity_poly.pdbx_strand_id
1 'polypeptide(L)'
;MTDVEELEQLDLAELLRRVELYEQEESLPVPEFERYARTETALENVLQVEAARRASDFDYDGCIELLDQVIGLNQRLADIAERELRQLEAAGQYGEAADTLRNWRDLAQGLILIVQGLIHSQRSDERRLTGDIEGAEQALAEAMRYFDQLARSDLPQQQVGMLRGMLAHATNEFLSGLREMRAANFRGAYHFLDRCRVMFEELLESAREEHRRDDGSSAAQFQELERDLSVTLAYARAVQSQVEMLREVQVGNHGAAVECGQESIRVFESLVEAAVAESMTRNVVALRRMELAYVRGWLSWSQAEYAVDERDWAQCRVHARHARTHWNEAARLVTRNNLLGLVSGQNDQGNTELLLQSTLRRCEREQRFHREIEELRGALNRINPIVIHNQGGQGGSAMTNRDNFTFNAPVTNTGGAIGNQEHVEIGQVHHQQVLGPTDFRALAEELAELREAMAAGARTDQEREVVARVREAEEAARRADEQTVRSRLAAAGRWALTMAQNLMLTAATAAIQRSIGA
;
A
#
# COMPACT_ATOMS: atom_id res chain seq x y z
N MET A 1 -12.74 -38.89 -34.29
CA MET A 1 -11.78 -37.96 -33.70
C MET A 1 -11.40 -36.98 -34.78
N THR A 2 -11.60 -35.69 -34.52
CA THR A 2 -11.05 -34.63 -35.37
C THR A 2 -9.54 -34.57 -35.12
N ASP A 3 -8.74 -34.08 -36.09
CA ASP A 3 -7.28 -33.92 -35.91
C ASP A 3 -6.92 -33.13 -34.64
N VAL A 4 -7.81 -32.23 -34.18
CA VAL A 4 -7.65 -31.45 -32.94
C VAL A 4 -7.69 -32.33 -31.70
N GLU A 5 -8.63 -33.28 -31.61
CA GLU A 5 -8.75 -34.20 -30.47
C GLU A 5 -7.54 -35.15 -30.37
N GLU A 6 -6.87 -35.46 -31.48
CA GLU A 6 -5.63 -36.23 -31.47
C GLU A 6 -4.48 -35.41 -30.88
N LEU A 7 -4.34 -34.15 -31.29
CA LEU A 7 -3.29 -33.25 -30.82
C LEU A 7 -3.38 -32.96 -29.32
N GLU A 8 -4.60 -32.84 -28.78
CA GLU A 8 -4.84 -32.62 -27.35
C GLU A 8 -4.41 -33.80 -26.46
N GLN A 9 -4.23 -35.00 -27.03
CA GLN A 9 -3.81 -36.20 -26.31
C GLN A 9 -2.29 -36.40 -26.31
N LEU A 10 -1.55 -35.64 -27.13
CA LEU A 10 -0.11 -35.76 -27.21
C LEU A 10 0.55 -35.09 -26.00
N ASP A 11 1.62 -35.71 -25.50
CA ASP A 11 2.43 -35.07 -24.47
C ASP A 11 3.35 -33.99 -25.07
N LEU A 12 3.91 -33.15 -24.20
CA LEU A 12 4.80 -32.06 -24.59
C LEU A 12 5.99 -32.53 -25.44
N ALA A 13 6.55 -33.71 -25.13
CA ALA A 13 7.73 -34.22 -25.83
C ALA A 13 7.40 -34.72 -27.25
N GLU A 14 6.22 -35.29 -27.45
CA GLU A 14 5.73 -35.70 -28.75
C GLU A 14 5.36 -34.49 -29.62
N LEU A 15 4.70 -33.47 -29.04
CA LEU A 15 4.41 -32.21 -29.74
C LEU A 15 5.69 -31.52 -30.21
N LEU A 16 6.70 -31.39 -29.34
CA LEU A 16 8.02 -30.84 -29.69
C LEU A 16 8.65 -31.61 -30.84
N ARG A 17 8.68 -32.95 -30.77
CA ARG A 17 9.27 -33.78 -31.82
C ARG A 17 8.58 -33.61 -33.17
N ARG A 18 7.24 -33.50 -33.18
CA ARG A 18 6.46 -33.29 -34.42
C ARG A 18 6.71 -31.90 -35.01
N VAL A 19 6.73 -30.86 -34.18
CA VAL A 19 7.09 -29.49 -34.60
C VAL A 19 8.48 -29.47 -35.22
N GLU A 20 9.49 -30.03 -34.53
CA GLU A 20 10.87 -30.11 -35.03
C GLU A 20 10.97 -30.87 -36.37
N LEU A 21 10.17 -31.92 -36.56
CA LEU A 21 10.12 -32.66 -37.83
C LEU A 21 9.64 -31.77 -38.97
N TYR A 22 8.54 -31.03 -38.78
CA TYR A 22 8.02 -30.11 -39.80
C TYR A 22 8.99 -28.96 -40.10
N GLU A 23 9.62 -28.39 -39.07
CA GLU A 23 10.59 -27.29 -39.21
C GLU A 23 11.84 -27.68 -40.02
N GLN A 24 12.16 -28.98 -40.12
CA GLN A 24 13.29 -29.50 -40.89
C GLN A 24 12.98 -29.70 -42.39
N GLU A 25 11.71 -29.66 -42.79
CA GLU A 25 11.31 -29.86 -44.18
C GLU A 25 11.65 -28.63 -45.04
N GLU A 26 12.20 -28.88 -46.23
CA GLU A 26 12.63 -27.83 -47.17
C GLU A 26 11.43 -27.07 -47.76
N SER A 27 10.30 -27.76 -47.92
CA SER A 27 9.03 -27.20 -48.38
C SER A 27 7.87 -27.92 -47.70
N LEU A 28 6.84 -27.16 -47.34
CA LEU A 28 5.61 -27.66 -46.73
C LEU A 28 4.41 -27.28 -47.61
N PRO A 29 3.85 -28.22 -48.38
CA PRO A 29 2.60 -28.01 -49.10
C PRO A 29 1.52 -27.51 -48.13
N VAL A 30 0.60 -26.66 -48.58
CA VAL A 30 -0.42 -26.03 -47.71
C VAL A 30 -1.12 -27.01 -46.75
N PRO A 31 -1.56 -28.21 -47.16
CA PRO A 31 -2.16 -29.16 -46.22
C PRO A 31 -1.22 -29.65 -45.10
N GLU A 32 0.08 -29.82 -45.40
CA GLU A 32 1.08 -30.19 -44.38
C GLU A 32 1.49 -28.97 -43.54
N PHE A 33 1.54 -27.77 -44.13
CA PHE A 33 1.71 -26.53 -43.39
C PHE A 33 0.57 -26.32 -42.37
N GLU A 34 -0.68 -26.56 -42.75
CA GLU A 34 -1.82 -26.45 -41.81
C GLU A 34 -1.72 -27.47 -40.66
N ARG A 35 -1.21 -28.68 -40.92
CA ARG A 35 -0.94 -29.67 -39.87
C ARG A 35 0.17 -29.22 -38.94
N TYR A 36 1.25 -28.68 -39.50
CA TYR A 36 2.33 -28.06 -38.74
C TYR A 36 1.80 -26.93 -37.85
N ALA A 37 1.08 -25.95 -38.42
CA ALA A 37 0.52 -24.82 -37.70
C ALA A 37 -0.40 -25.26 -36.53
N ARG A 38 -1.29 -26.24 -36.76
CA ARG A 38 -2.14 -26.79 -35.69
C ARG A 38 -1.35 -27.50 -34.60
N THR A 39 -0.31 -28.24 -34.97
CA THR A 39 0.57 -28.93 -34.01
C THR A 39 1.35 -27.91 -33.18
N GLU A 40 1.85 -26.85 -33.80
CA GLU A 40 2.51 -25.75 -33.11
C GLU A 40 1.55 -25.02 -32.17
N THR A 41 0.33 -24.70 -32.60
CA THR A 41 -0.70 -24.09 -31.75
C THR A 41 -1.00 -24.96 -30.52
N ALA A 42 -1.08 -26.29 -30.69
CA ALA A 42 -1.26 -27.20 -29.56
C ALA A 42 -0.07 -27.14 -28.57
N LEU A 43 1.17 -27.14 -29.08
CA LEU A 43 2.38 -26.98 -28.26
C LEU A 43 2.40 -25.63 -27.53
N GLU A 44 2.10 -24.55 -28.24
CA GLU A 44 2.00 -23.21 -27.71
C GLU A 44 1.00 -23.14 -26.55
N ASN A 45 -0.21 -23.68 -26.71
CA ASN A 45 -1.23 -23.67 -25.67
C ASN A 45 -0.73 -24.36 -24.39
N VAL A 46 -0.01 -25.49 -24.52
CA VAL A 46 0.60 -26.17 -23.37
C VAL A 46 1.64 -25.28 -22.69
N LEU A 47 2.49 -24.61 -23.45
CA LEU A 47 3.51 -23.70 -22.92
C LEU A 47 2.90 -22.47 -22.23
N GLN A 48 1.86 -21.87 -22.81
CA GLN A 48 1.16 -20.71 -22.24
C GLN A 48 0.43 -21.07 -20.95
N VAL A 49 -0.25 -22.23 -20.88
CA VAL A 49 -0.90 -22.71 -19.65
C VAL A 49 0.13 -22.93 -18.54
N GLU A 50 1.27 -23.55 -18.86
CA GLU A 50 2.35 -23.74 -17.89
C GLU A 50 3.01 -22.41 -17.49
N ALA A 51 3.17 -21.45 -18.42
CA ALA A 51 3.66 -20.11 -18.12
C ALA A 51 2.72 -19.36 -17.17
N ALA A 52 1.41 -19.41 -17.41
CA ALA A 52 0.40 -18.83 -16.53
C ALA A 52 0.41 -19.49 -15.14
N ARG A 53 0.60 -20.82 -15.08
CA ARG A 53 0.77 -21.55 -13.81
C ARG A 53 2.00 -21.05 -13.05
N ARG A 54 3.14 -20.90 -13.71
CA ARG A 54 4.38 -20.40 -13.10
C ARG A 54 4.26 -18.95 -12.62
N ALA A 55 3.65 -18.07 -13.41
CA ALA A 55 3.34 -16.71 -12.99
C ALA A 55 2.45 -16.70 -11.73
N SER A 56 1.43 -17.56 -11.68
CA SER A 56 0.58 -17.71 -10.49
C SER A 56 1.33 -18.23 -9.26
N ASP A 57 2.46 -18.92 -9.47
CA ASP A 57 3.35 -19.41 -8.41
C ASP A 57 4.46 -18.43 -8.04
N PHE A 58 4.46 -17.26 -8.67
CA PHE A 58 5.51 -16.24 -8.62
C PHE A 58 6.88 -16.72 -9.14
N ASP A 59 6.92 -17.75 -9.99
CA ASP A 59 8.08 -18.14 -10.79
C ASP A 59 8.11 -17.32 -12.08
N TYR A 60 8.44 -16.03 -11.96
CA TYR A 60 8.43 -15.10 -13.09
C TYR A 60 9.51 -15.41 -14.12
N ASP A 61 10.71 -15.80 -13.68
CA ASP A 61 11.79 -16.22 -14.58
C ASP A 61 11.36 -17.42 -15.43
N GLY A 62 10.86 -18.48 -14.79
CA GLY A 62 10.37 -19.65 -15.50
C GLY A 62 9.16 -19.38 -16.39
N CYS A 63 8.29 -18.44 -16.01
CA CYS A 63 7.21 -17.96 -16.88
C CYS A 63 7.77 -17.27 -18.13
N ILE A 64 8.71 -16.34 -17.97
CA ILE A 64 9.32 -15.58 -19.07
C ILE A 64 10.07 -16.52 -20.02
N GLU A 65 10.81 -17.51 -19.51
CA GLU A 65 11.49 -18.53 -20.33
C GLU A 65 10.53 -19.31 -21.23
N LEU A 66 9.32 -19.62 -20.75
CA LEU A 66 8.30 -20.31 -21.54
C LEU A 66 7.64 -19.37 -22.57
N LEU A 67 7.39 -18.12 -22.19
CA LEU A 67 6.86 -17.11 -23.12
C LEU A 67 7.88 -16.78 -24.24
N ASP A 68 9.19 -16.77 -23.94
CA ASP A 68 10.23 -16.64 -24.95
C ASP A 68 10.26 -17.84 -25.91
N GLN A 69 9.99 -19.06 -25.43
CA GLN A 69 9.81 -20.23 -26.30
C GLN A 69 8.60 -20.09 -27.22
N VAL A 70 7.47 -19.57 -26.71
CA VAL A 70 6.27 -19.28 -27.52
C VAL A 70 6.57 -18.25 -28.61
N ILE A 71 7.33 -17.19 -28.29
CA ILE A 71 7.80 -16.22 -29.30
C ILE A 71 8.64 -16.93 -30.36
N GLY A 72 9.57 -17.80 -29.95
CA GLY A 72 10.45 -18.53 -30.86
C GLY A 72 9.69 -19.46 -31.82
N LEU A 73 8.64 -20.13 -31.34
CA LEU A 73 7.76 -20.96 -32.19
C LEU A 73 7.06 -20.09 -33.25
N ASN A 74 6.38 -19.04 -32.81
CA ASN A 74 5.63 -18.17 -33.71
C ASN A 74 6.51 -17.41 -34.72
N GLN A 75 7.76 -17.10 -34.35
CA GLN A 75 8.74 -16.56 -35.30
C GLN A 75 9.04 -17.55 -36.42
N ARG A 76 9.25 -18.84 -36.08
CA ARG A 76 9.50 -19.89 -37.06
C ARG A 76 8.28 -20.16 -37.93
N LEU A 77 7.07 -20.21 -37.36
CA LEU A 77 5.83 -20.34 -38.12
C LEU A 77 5.66 -19.21 -39.13
N ALA A 78 5.87 -17.96 -38.71
CA ALA A 78 5.79 -16.79 -39.60
C ALA A 78 6.84 -16.85 -40.71
N ASP A 79 8.07 -17.25 -40.41
CA ASP A 79 9.17 -17.38 -41.38
C ASP A 79 8.88 -18.49 -42.41
N ILE A 80 8.38 -19.65 -41.96
CA ILE A 80 7.99 -20.76 -42.83
C ILE A 80 6.79 -20.36 -43.70
N ALA A 81 5.77 -19.73 -43.12
CA ALA A 81 4.61 -19.25 -43.87
C ALA A 81 5.01 -18.28 -44.99
N GLU A 82 5.90 -17.35 -44.67
CA GLU A 82 6.45 -16.37 -45.61
C GLU A 82 7.33 -17.05 -46.69
N ARG A 83 8.12 -18.08 -46.33
CA ARG A 83 8.89 -18.89 -47.29
C ARG A 83 7.97 -19.58 -48.29
N GLU A 84 6.95 -20.30 -47.81
CA GLU A 84 6.01 -21.03 -48.68
C GLU A 84 5.18 -20.04 -49.53
N LEU A 85 4.81 -18.88 -48.97
CA LEU A 85 4.10 -17.83 -49.70
C LEU A 85 4.91 -17.34 -50.91
N ARG A 86 6.21 -17.05 -50.72
CA ARG A 86 7.09 -16.64 -51.83
C ARG A 86 7.23 -17.72 -52.90
N GLN A 87 7.22 -19.00 -52.52
CA GLN A 87 7.26 -20.11 -53.48
C GLN A 87 5.98 -20.16 -54.32
N LEU A 88 4.80 -20.01 -53.70
CA LEU A 88 3.52 -19.94 -54.41
C LEU A 88 3.46 -18.73 -55.36
N GLU A 89 3.90 -17.56 -54.89
CA GLU A 89 3.93 -16.34 -55.70
C GLU A 89 4.88 -16.46 -56.91
N ALA A 90 6.06 -17.08 -56.71
CA ALA A 90 6.99 -17.39 -57.80
C ALA A 90 6.42 -18.39 -58.81
N ALA A 91 5.58 -19.32 -58.36
CA ALA A 91 4.83 -20.25 -59.21
C ALA A 91 3.60 -19.62 -59.87
N GLY A 92 3.28 -18.35 -59.58
CA GLY A 92 2.11 -17.65 -60.09
C GLY A 92 0.77 -18.14 -59.51
N GLN A 93 0.82 -18.81 -58.36
CA GLN A 93 -0.35 -19.38 -57.68
C GLN A 93 -0.89 -18.40 -56.64
N TYR A 94 -1.72 -17.46 -57.10
CA TYR A 94 -2.45 -16.53 -56.24
C TYR A 94 -3.87 -17.09 -56.00
N GLY A 95 -4.25 -17.31 -54.74
CA GLY A 95 -5.57 -17.84 -54.39
C GLY A 95 -5.64 -18.26 -52.92
N GLU A 96 -6.62 -19.13 -52.60
CA GLU A 96 -6.92 -19.60 -51.24
C GLU A 96 -5.68 -20.09 -50.47
N ALA A 97 -4.80 -20.83 -51.14
CA ALA A 97 -3.54 -21.31 -50.58
C ALA A 97 -2.64 -20.17 -50.04
N ALA A 98 -2.50 -19.08 -50.80
CA ALA A 98 -1.71 -17.92 -50.41
C ALA A 98 -2.38 -17.14 -49.27
N ASP A 99 -3.71 -17.06 -49.29
CA ASP A 99 -4.49 -16.37 -48.25
C ASP A 99 -4.43 -17.13 -46.91
N THR A 100 -4.48 -18.47 -46.94
CA THR A 100 -4.26 -19.31 -45.75
C THR A 100 -2.89 -19.06 -45.12
N LEU A 101 -1.82 -19.05 -45.93
CA LEU A 101 -0.45 -18.79 -45.43
C LEU A 101 -0.31 -17.37 -44.86
N ARG A 102 -0.88 -16.36 -45.53
CA ARG A 102 -0.90 -14.98 -45.00
C ARG A 102 -1.62 -14.90 -43.67
N ASN A 103 -2.78 -15.55 -43.55
CA ASN A 103 -3.55 -15.57 -42.32
C ASN A 103 -2.74 -16.18 -41.16
N TRP A 104 -2.08 -17.33 -41.37
CA TRP A 104 -1.22 -17.94 -40.34
C TRP A 104 -0.02 -17.07 -39.96
N ARG A 105 0.64 -16.45 -40.95
CA ARG A 105 1.73 -15.50 -40.70
C ARG A 105 1.26 -14.32 -39.85
N ASP A 106 0.13 -13.72 -40.20
CA ASP A 106 -0.40 -12.54 -39.53
C ASP A 106 -0.89 -12.89 -38.11
N LEU A 107 -1.50 -14.07 -37.93
CA LEU A 107 -1.84 -14.61 -36.60
C LEU A 107 -0.59 -14.77 -35.72
N ALA A 108 0.48 -15.36 -36.23
CA ALA A 108 1.73 -15.56 -35.50
C ALA A 108 2.39 -14.23 -35.11
N GLN A 109 2.40 -13.26 -36.03
CA GLN A 109 2.91 -11.90 -35.76
C GLN A 109 2.12 -11.18 -34.68
N GLY A 110 0.79 -11.28 -34.71
CA GLY A 110 -0.06 -10.67 -33.69
C GLY A 110 0.18 -11.28 -32.32
N LEU A 111 0.33 -12.61 -32.26
CA LEU A 111 0.62 -13.30 -31.01
C LEU A 111 2.00 -12.96 -30.43
N ILE A 112 3.03 -12.82 -31.27
CA ILE A 112 4.36 -12.37 -30.81
C ILE A 112 4.24 -11.05 -30.04
N LEU A 113 3.46 -10.09 -30.56
CA LEU A 113 3.25 -8.80 -29.88
C LEU A 113 2.50 -8.96 -28.55
N ILE A 114 1.48 -9.83 -28.49
CA ILE A 114 0.78 -10.15 -27.24
C ILE A 114 1.77 -10.69 -26.21
N VAL A 115 2.55 -11.71 -26.59
CA VAL A 115 3.44 -12.41 -25.67
C VAL A 115 4.59 -11.51 -25.19
N GLN A 116 5.13 -10.65 -26.06
CA GLN A 116 6.07 -9.61 -25.65
C GLN A 116 5.47 -8.65 -24.62
N GLY A 117 4.24 -8.19 -24.84
CA GLY A 117 3.52 -7.37 -23.86
C GLY A 117 3.27 -8.10 -22.53
N LEU A 118 2.97 -9.41 -22.57
CA LEU A 118 2.79 -10.24 -21.38
C LEU A 118 4.10 -10.39 -20.59
N ILE A 119 5.24 -10.66 -21.24
CA ILE A 119 6.57 -10.74 -20.58
C ILE A 119 6.84 -9.46 -19.78
N HIS A 120 6.59 -8.29 -20.38
CA HIS A 120 6.80 -7.01 -19.73
C HIS A 120 5.80 -6.75 -18.58
N SER A 121 4.56 -7.23 -18.72
CA SER A 121 3.58 -7.22 -17.63
C SER A 121 4.03 -8.10 -16.45
N GLN A 122 4.56 -9.30 -16.72
CA GLN A 122 5.09 -10.18 -15.67
C GLN A 122 6.28 -9.57 -14.93
N ARG A 123 7.21 -8.92 -15.66
CA ARG A 123 8.30 -8.14 -15.06
C ARG A 123 7.80 -6.98 -14.21
N SER A 124 6.72 -6.33 -14.62
CA SER A 124 6.08 -5.28 -13.80
C SER A 124 5.57 -5.86 -12.48
N ASP A 125 4.90 -7.00 -12.51
CA ASP A 125 4.42 -7.65 -11.29
C ASP A 125 5.52 -8.13 -10.36
N GLU A 126 6.57 -8.75 -10.90
CA GLU A 126 7.77 -9.11 -10.15
C GLU A 126 8.39 -7.91 -9.44
N ARG A 127 8.60 -6.80 -10.17
CA ARG A 127 9.16 -5.56 -9.62
C ARG A 127 8.22 -4.93 -8.58
N ARG A 128 6.91 -4.96 -8.80
CA ARG A 128 5.91 -4.49 -7.83
C ARG A 128 6.00 -5.28 -6.52
N LEU A 129 6.11 -6.61 -6.60
CA LEU A 129 6.19 -7.49 -5.44
C LEU A 129 7.50 -7.35 -4.67
N THR A 130 8.62 -7.19 -5.39
CA THR A 130 9.90 -6.87 -4.76
C THR A 130 9.91 -5.45 -4.20
N GLY A 131 9.05 -4.57 -4.70
CA GLY A 131 8.84 -3.22 -4.20
C GLY A 131 9.57 -2.13 -4.99
N ASP A 132 10.10 -2.47 -6.15
CA ASP A 132 10.60 -1.52 -7.16
C ASP A 132 9.42 -0.99 -8.01
N ILE A 133 8.71 0.01 -7.49
CA ILE A 133 7.52 0.57 -8.16
C ILE A 133 7.91 1.31 -9.45
N GLU A 134 9.01 2.05 -9.43
CA GLU A 134 9.48 2.78 -10.62
C GLU A 134 9.88 1.82 -11.74
N GLY A 135 10.61 0.75 -11.40
CA GLY A 135 10.93 -0.30 -12.36
C GLY A 135 9.67 -1.04 -12.84
N ALA A 136 8.65 -1.23 -12.00
CA ALA A 136 7.38 -1.81 -12.41
C ALA A 136 6.66 -0.92 -13.44
N GLU A 137 6.55 0.39 -13.18
CA GLU A 137 5.97 1.37 -14.11
C GLU A 137 6.73 1.38 -15.45
N GLN A 138 8.06 1.31 -15.44
CA GLN A 138 8.87 1.22 -16.66
C GLN A 138 8.60 -0.06 -17.46
N ALA A 139 8.53 -1.21 -16.79
CA ALA A 139 8.23 -2.48 -17.45
C ALA A 139 6.83 -2.46 -18.06
N LEU A 140 5.86 -1.91 -17.34
CA LEU A 140 4.48 -1.78 -17.81
C LEU A 140 4.35 -0.80 -19.00
N ALA A 141 5.14 0.28 -19.01
CA ALA A 141 5.21 1.17 -20.15
C ALA A 141 5.72 0.47 -21.41
N GLU A 142 6.70 -0.44 -21.30
CA GLU A 142 7.12 -1.28 -22.42
C GLU A 142 6.02 -2.26 -22.85
N ALA A 143 5.28 -2.87 -21.91
CA ALA A 143 4.12 -3.70 -22.24
C ALA A 143 3.08 -2.93 -23.05
N MET A 144 2.74 -1.71 -22.62
CA MET A 144 1.81 -0.82 -23.33
C MET A 144 2.25 -0.54 -24.77
N ARG A 145 3.56 -0.41 -25.03
CA ARG A 145 4.06 -0.17 -26.40
C ARG A 145 3.76 -1.33 -27.34
N TYR A 146 3.94 -2.58 -26.89
CA TYR A 146 3.63 -3.77 -27.69
C TYR A 146 2.12 -3.91 -27.92
N PHE A 147 1.31 -3.67 -26.89
CA PHE A 147 -0.15 -3.70 -27.02
C PHE A 147 -0.68 -2.59 -27.93
N ASP A 148 -0.13 -1.36 -27.82
CA ASP A 148 -0.47 -0.24 -28.71
C ASP A 148 -0.06 -0.53 -30.16
N GLN A 149 1.08 -1.18 -30.37
CA GLN A 149 1.51 -1.60 -31.70
C GLN A 149 0.51 -2.59 -32.31
N LEU A 150 0.07 -3.59 -31.54
CA LEU A 150 -0.94 -4.55 -31.98
C LEU A 150 -2.30 -3.88 -32.23
N ALA A 151 -2.74 -3.01 -31.33
CA ALA A 151 -4.02 -2.30 -31.43
C ALA A 151 -4.12 -1.37 -32.66
N ARG A 152 -2.98 -0.93 -33.20
CA ARG A 152 -2.90 -0.09 -34.41
C ARG A 152 -2.59 -0.86 -35.68
N SER A 153 -2.36 -2.16 -35.58
CA SER A 153 -2.06 -3.03 -36.72
C SER A 153 -3.34 -3.52 -37.40
N ASP A 154 -3.20 -4.06 -38.61
CA ASP A 154 -4.28 -4.76 -39.32
C ASP A 154 -4.31 -6.27 -38.99
N LEU A 155 -3.62 -6.69 -37.91
CA LEU A 155 -3.52 -8.10 -37.52
C LEU A 155 -4.82 -8.59 -36.87
N PRO A 156 -5.15 -9.89 -36.96
CA PRO A 156 -6.42 -10.43 -36.45
C PRO A 156 -6.66 -10.16 -34.96
N GLN A 157 -5.60 -10.07 -34.16
CA GLN A 157 -5.68 -9.85 -32.71
C GLN A 157 -5.69 -8.37 -32.29
N GLN A 158 -5.98 -7.44 -33.21
CA GLN A 158 -6.02 -6.00 -32.94
C GLN A 158 -6.87 -5.65 -31.69
N GLN A 159 -8.06 -6.24 -31.58
CA GLN A 159 -8.98 -6.01 -30.46
C GLN A 159 -8.40 -6.46 -29.12
N VAL A 160 -7.70 -7.60 -29.10
CA VAL A 160 -7.03 -8.12 -27.90
C VAL A 160 -5.90 -7.19 -27.48
N GLY A 161 -5.13 -6.67 -28.45
CA GLY A 161 -4.12 -5.63 -28.21
C GLY A 161 -4.70 -4.39 -27.56
N MET A 162 -5.86 -3.91 -28.04
CA MET A 162 -6.54 -2.75 -27.47
C MET A 162 -6.92 -2.98 -26.00
N LEU A 163 -7.58 -4.11 -25.70
CA LEU A 163 -8.01 -4.41 -24.33
C LEU A 163 -6.84 -4.63 -23.37
N ARG A 164 -5.77 -5.32 -23.81
CA ARG A 164 -4.55 -5.51 -22.99
C ARG A 164 -3.80 -4.18 -22.79
N GLY A 165 -3.81 -3.27 -23.77
CA GLY A 165 -3.30 -1.91 -23.61
C GLY A 165 -4.07 -1.12 -22.55
N MET A 166 -5.40 -1.22 -22.53
CA MET A 166 -6.24 -0.63 -21.48
C MET A 166 -5.97 -1.25 -20.11
N LEU A 167 -5.79 -2.57 -20.03
CA LEU A 167 -5.42 -3.27 -18.79
C LEU A 167 -4.09 -2.74 -18.23
N ALA A 168 -3.08 -2.62 -19.09
CA ALA A 168 -1.77 -2.11 -18.71
C ALA A 168 -1.87 -0.65 -18.25
N HIS A 169 -2.68 0.18 -18.91
CA HIS A 169 -2.94 1.55 -18.46
C HIS A 169 -3.61 1.61 -17.08
N ALA A 170 -4.66 0.81 -16.84
CA ALA A 170 -5.33 0.72 -15.54
C ALA A 170 -4.39 0.20 -14.44
N THR A 171 -3.52 -0.74 -14.77
CA THR A 171 -2.49 -1.26 -13.85
C THR A 171 -1.43 -0.20 -13.54
N ASN A 172 -1.11 0.70 -14.48
CA ASN A 172 -0.20 1.80 -14.23
C ASN A 172 -0.81 2.83 -13.26
N GLU A 173 -2.11 3.11 -13.38
CA GLU A 173 -2.86 3.93 -12.41
C GLU A 173 -2.86 3.28 -11.02
N PHE A 174 -3.00 1.95 -10.94
CA PHE A 174 -2.85 1.20 -9.70
C PHE A 174 -1.46 1.39 -9.07
N LEU A 175 -0.38 1.24 -9.85
CA LEU A 175 1.00 1.44 -9.39
C LEU A 175 1.23 2.87 -8.89
N SER A 176 0.68 3.87 -9.57
CA SER A 176 0.71 5.27 -9.11
C SER A 176 -0.04 5.44 -7.78
N GLY A 177 -1.17 4.76 -7.59
CA GLY A 177 -1.86 4.71 -6.31
C GLY A 177 -1.00 4.13 -5.17
N LEU A 178 -0.28 3.03 -5.45
CA LEU A 178 0.66 2.43 -4.50
C LEU A 178 1.85 3.35 -4.19
N ARG A 179 2.36 4.08 -5.18
CA ARG A 179 3.44 5.08 -5.01
C ARG A 179 3.02 6.21 -4.09
N GLU A 180 1.83 6.78 -4.31
CA GLU A 180 1.27 7.82 -3.43
C GLU A 180 1.00 7.29 -2.02
N MET A 181 0.54 6.05 -1.89
CA MET A 181 0.33 5.41 -0.59
C MET A 181 1.66 5.28 0.19
N ARG A 182 2.75 4.89 -0.49
CA ARG A 182 4.09 4.82 0.12
C ARG A 182 4.64 6.19 0.53
N ALA A 183 4.26 7.23 -0.21
CA ALA A 183 4.59 8.62 0.13
C ALA A 183 3.68 9.20 1.24
N ALA A 184 2.80 8.38 1.84
CA ALA A 184 1.78 8.80 2.82
C ALA A 184 0.83 9.89 2.30
N ASN A 185 0.66 10.00 0.98
CA ASN A 185 -0.34 10.85 0.34
C ASN A 185 -1.62 10.04 0.09
N PHE A 186 -2.33 9.67 1.15
CA PHE A 186 -3.49 8.77 1.07
C PHE A 186 -4.65 9.37 0.26
N ARG A 187 -4.77 10.69 0.20
CA ARG A 187 -5.75 11.35 -0.67
C ARG A 187 -5.41 11.15 -2.15
N GLY A 188 -4.15 11.38 -2.54
CA GLY A 188 -3.68 11.11 -3.89
C GLY A 188 -3.85 9.64 -4.25
N ALA A 189 -3.41 8.74 -3.37
CA ALA A 189 -3.55 7.30 -3.53
C ALA A 189 -5.00 6.88 -3.77
N TYR A 190 -5.95 7.40 -2.98
CA TYR A 190 -7.37 7.11 -3.16
C TYR A 190 -7.89 7.53 -4.53
N HIS A 191 -7.51 8.73 -5.02
CA HIS A 191 -7.92 9.19 -6.34
C HIS A 191 -7.40 8.31 -7.48
N PHE A 192 -6.14 7.88 -7.42
CA PHE A 192 -5.57 6.95 -8.41
C PHE A 192 -6.26 5.59 -8.36
N LEU A 193 -6.46 5.03 -7.16
CA LEU A 193 -7.09 3.72 -6.98
C LEU A 193 -8.57 3.72 -7.40
N ASP A 194 -9.30 4.81 -7.18
CA ASP A 194 -10.69 4.93 -7.61
C ASP A 194 -10.80 4.97 -9.14
N ARG A 195 -9.96 5.76 -9.82
CA ARG A 195 -9.90 5.77 -11.30
C ARG A 195 -9.56 4.40 -11.85
N CYS A 196 -8.53 3.77 -11.30
CA CYS A 196 -8.11 2.43 -11.66
C CYS A 196 -9.25 1.41 -11.49
N ARG A 197 -9.99 1.45 -10.38
CA ARG A 197 -11.16 0.59 -10.14
C ARG A 197 -12.23 0.77 -11.22
N VAL A 198 -12.60 2.01 -11.55
CA VAL A 198 -13.58 2.31 -12.61
C VAL A 198 -13.10 1.73 -13.96
N MET A 199 -11.82 1.93 -14.30
CA MET A 199 -11.25 1.38 -15.52
C MET A 199 -11.28 -0.15 -15.57
N PHE A 200 -10.96 -0.84 -14.46
CA PHE A 200 -11.06 -2.29 -14.39
C PHE A 200 -12.51 -2.80 -14.53
N GLU A 201 -13.48 -2.09 -13.95
CA GLU A 201 -14.90 -2.43 -14.09
C GLU A 201 -15.39 -2.29 -15.55
N GLU A 202 -15.08 -1.17 -16.20
CA GLU A 202 -15.39 -0.94 -17.61
C GLU A 202 -14.71 -1.96 -18.53
N LEU A 203 -13.46 -2.30 -18.24
CA LEU A 203 -12.68 -3.25 -19.02
C LEU A 203 -13.17 -4.69 -18.84
N LEU A 204 -13.60 -5.07 -17.63
CA LEU A 204 -14.19 -6.37 -17.36
C LEU A 204 -15.50 -6.56 -18.12
N GLU A 205 -16.36 -5.54 -18.16
CA GLU A 205 -17.59 -5.61 -18.96
C GLU A 205 -17.28 -5.70 -20.46
N SER A 206 -16.31 -4.90 -20.93
CA SER A 206 -15.87 -4.94 -22.33
C SER A 206 -15.33 -6.33 -22.72
N ALA A 207 -14.50 -6.95 -21.87
CA ALA A 207 -13.98 -8.30 -22.10
C ALA A 207 -15.11 -9.34 -22.16
N ARG A 208 -16.13 -9.22 -21.30
CA ARG A 208 -17.32 -10.09 -21.31
C ARG A 208 -18.20 -9.91 -22.54
N GLU A 209 -18.32 -8.69 -23.04
CA GLU A 209 -19.04 -8.43 -24.29
C GLU A 209 -18.33 -9.07 -25.48
N GLU A 210 -17.00 -8.90 -25.58
CA GLU A 210 -16.21 -9.48 -26.66
C GLU A 210 -16.19 -11.01 -26.59
N HIS A 211 -16.03 -11.60 -25.39
CA HIS A 211 -16.15 -13.05 -25.20
C HIS A 211 -17.52 -13.59 -25.65
N ARG A 212 -18.62 -12.83 -25.46
CA ARG A 212 -19.95 -13.23 -25.93
C ARG A 212 -20.13 -13.10 -27.45
N ARG A 213 -19.37 -12.22 -28.10
CA ARG A 213 -19.44 -11.96 -29.54
C ARG A 213 -18.57 -12.94 -30.34
N ASP A 214 -17.44 -13.35 -29.78
CA ASP A 214 -16.46 -14.20 -30.45
C ASP A 214 -16.77 -15.70 -30.22
N ASP A 215 -17.24 -16.38 -31.27
CA ASP A 215 -17.36 -17.85 -31.32
C ASP A 215 -16.09 -18.51 -31.87
N GLY A 216 -15.06 -17.71 -32.17
CA GLY A 216 -13.84 -18.10 -32.85
C GLY A 216 -12.62 -18.29 -31.95
N SER A 217 -11.46 -18.04 -32.54
CA SER A 217 -10.15 -18.39 -31.99
C SER A 217 -9.70 -17.55 -30.79
N SER A 218 -10.33 -16.40 -30.50
CA SER A 218 -9.90 -15.50 -29.43
C SER A 218 -10.72 -15.65 -28.13
N ALA A 219 -11.76 -16.50 -28.12
CA ALA A 219 -12.59 -16.74 -26.94
C ALA A 219 -11.77 -17.12 -25.69
N ALA A 220 -10.76 -17.98 -25.85
CA ALA A 220 -9.86 -18.37 -24.75
C ALA A 220 -9.09 -17.17 -24.18
N GLN A 221 -8.63 -16.26 -25.04
CA GLN A 221 -7.89 -15.06 -24.64
C GLN A 221 -8.79 -14.07 -23.87
N PHE A 222 -10.05 -13.92 -24.28
CA PHE A 222 -11.01 -13.09 -23.54
C PHE A 222 -11.40 -13.72 -22.19
N GLN A 223 -11.55 -15.04 -22.13
CA GLN A 223 -11.82 -15.75 -20.87
C GLN A 223 -10.67 -15.60 -19.87
N GLU A 224 -9.43 -15.73 -20.32
CA GLU A 224 -8.24 -15.48 -19.49
C GLU A 224 -8.23 -14.03 -18.97
N LEU A 225 -8.46 -13.06 -19.87
CA LEU A 225 -8.52 -11.64 -19.51
C LEU A 225 -9.61 -11.35 -18.48
N GLU A 226 -10.79 -11.97 -18.60
CA GLU A 226 -11.88 -11.85 -17.63
C GLU A 226 -11.47 -12.35 -16.25
N ARG A 227 -10.77 -13.48 -16.19
CA ARG A 227 -10.25 -14.05 -14.94
C ARG A 227 -9.23 -13.13 -14.28
N ASP A 228 -8.25 -12.66 -15.05
CA ASP A 228 -7.20 -11.75 -14.59
C ASP A 228 -7.78 -10.43 -14.06
N LEU A 229 -8.72 -9.85 -14.79
CA LEU A 229 -9.42 -8.63 -14.41
C LEU A 229 -10.23 -8.81 -13.12
N SER A 230 -10.91 -9.95 -12.97
CA SER A 230 -11.72 -10.22 -11.77
C SER A 230 -10.84 -10.27 -10.52
N VAL A 231 -9.70 -10.96 -10.59
CA VAL A 231 -8.73 -11.05 -9.48
C VAL A 231 -8.11 -9.68 -9.20
N THR A 232 -7.70 -8.96 -10.24
CA THR A 232 -7.04 -7.65 -10.11
C THR A 232 -7.98 -6.59 -9.55
N LEU A 233 -9.24 -6.56 -10.01
CA LEU A 233 -10.27 -5.67 -9.50
C LEU A 233 -10.56 -5.92 -8.01
N ALA A 234 -10.67 -7.19 -7.60
CA ALA A 234 -10.88 -7.54 -6.20
C ALA A 234 -9.71 -7.05 -5.31
N TYR A 235 -8.47 -7.21 -5.78
CA TYR A 235 -7.29 -6.71 -5.09
C TYR A 235 -7.24 -5.18 -5.05
N ALA A 236 -7.54 -4.50 -6.16
CA ALA A 236 -7.59 -3.03 -6.23
C ALA A 236 -8.60 -2.45 -5.23
N ARG A 237 -9.78 -3.07 -5.10
CA ARG A 237 -10.78 -2.72 -4.08
C ARG A 237 -10.25 -2.90 -2.66
N ALA A 238 -9.57 -4.01 -2.38
CA ALA A 238 -8.98 -4.27 -1.06
C ALA A 238 -7.99 -3.17 -0.64
N VAL A 239 -7.10 -2.79 -1.57
CA VAL A 239 -6.10 -1.73 -1.37
C VAL A 239 -6.77 -0.36 -1.27
N GLN A 240 -7.79 -0.07 -2.08
CA GLN A 240 -8.55 1.18 -1.98
C GLN A 240 -9.20 1.34 -0.60
N SER A 241 -9.86 0.30 -0.08
CA SER A 241 -10.45 0.31 1.26
C SER A 241 -9.40 0.49 2.36
N GLN A 242 -8.21 -0.11 2.19
CA GLN A 242 -7.09 0.11 3.12
C GLN A 242 -6.62 1.57 3.10
N VAL A 243 -6.45 2.16 1.91
CA VAL A 243 -6.05 3.57 1.75
C VAL A 243 -7.08 4.51 2.36
N GLU A 244 -8.38 4.19 2.23
CA GLU A 244 -9.44 4.96 2.86
C GLU A 244 -9.34 4.94 4.39
N MET A 245 -9.13 3.77 5.00
CA MET A 245 -8.84 3.68 6.44
C MET A 245 -7.64 4.56 6.84
N LEU A 246 -6.53 4.49 6.10
CA LEU A 246 -5.32 5.29 6.38
C LEU A 246 -5.55 6.80 6.20
N ARG A 247 -6.41 7.19 5.25
CA ARG A 247 -6.85 8.58 5.07
C ARG A 247 -7.61 9.08 6.30
N GLU A 248 -8.57 8.31 6.79
CA GLU A 248 -9.36 8.68 7.98
C GLU A 248 -8.48 8.75 9.24
N VAL A 249 -7.51 7.83 9.38
CA VAL A 249 -6.46 7.90 10.41
C VAL A 249 -5.70 9.22 10.32
N GLN A 250 -5.25 9.62 9.11
CA GLN A 250 -4.41 10.80 8.92
C GLN A 250 -5.10 12.10 9.34
N VAL A 251 -6.44 12.16 9.23
CA VAL A 251 -7.24 13.31 9.66
C VAL A 251 -7.73 13.20 11.12
N GLY A 252 -7.35 12.13 11.83
CA GLY A 252 -7.73 11.90 13.23
C GLY A 252 -9.17 11.38 13.42
N ASN A 253 -9.83 10.91 12.35
CA ASN A 253 -11.18 10.36 12.40
C ASN A 253 -11.14 8.85 12.66
N HIS A 254 -10.75 8.46 13.88
CA HIS A 254 -10.52 7.05 14.22
C HIS A 254 -11.78 6.19 14.16
N GLY A 255 -12.97 6.76 14.40
CA GLY A 255 -14.25 6.04 14.26
C GLY A 255 -14.51 5.60 12.82
N ALA A 256 -14.44 6.52 11.86
CA ALA A 256 -14.59 6.18 10.44
C ALA A 256 -13.47 5.27 9.94
N ALA A 257 -12.23 5.46 10.43
CA ALA A 257 -11.13 4.55 10.11
C ALA A 257 -11.44 3.10 10.52
N VAL A 258 -12.06 2.88 11.68
CA VAL A 258 -12.47 1.54 12.12
C VAL A 258 -13.51 0.93 11.18
N GLU A 259 -14.51 1.71 10.75
CA GLU A 259 -15.53 1.25 9.79
C GLU A 259 -14.91 0.86 8.44
N CYS A 260 -14.09 1.73 7.86
CA CYS A 260 -13.38 1.47 6.60
C CYS A 260 -12.42 0.28 6.72
N GLY A 261 -11.73 0.15 7.86
CA GLY A 261 -10.81 -0.96 8.10
C GLY A 261 -11.51 -2.32 8.23
N GLN A 262 -12.74 -2.36 8.76
CA GLN A 262 -13.55 -3.58 8.80
C GLN A 262 -13.97 -4.04 7.40
N GLU A 263 -14.34 -3.11 6.51
CA GLU A 263 -14.58 -3.42 5.10
C GLU A 263 -13.31 -3.96 4.43
N SER A 264 -12.18 -3.28 4.63
CA SER A 264 -10.90 -3.72 4.08
C SER A 264 -10.55 -5.15 4.50
N ILE A 265 -10.71 -5.51 5.78
CA ILE A 265 -10.50 -6.88 6.26
C ILE A 265 -11.41 -7.88 5.53
N ARG A 266 -12.71 -7.58 5.39
CA ARG A 266 -13.65 -8.49 4.70
C ARG A 266 -13.21 -8.79 3.27
N VAL A 267 -12.74 -7.77 2.55
CA VAL A 267 -12.23 -7.95 1.18
C VAL A 267 -10.91 -8.73 1.17
N PHE A 268 -9.98 -8.48 2.10
CA PHE A 268 -8.75 -9.26 2.18
C PHE A 268 -8.98 -10.72 2.60
N GLU A 269 -9.96 -10.97 3.48
CA GLU A 269 -10.36 -12.32 3.87
C GLU A 269 -10.92 -13.09 2.67
N SER A 270 -11.80 -12.48 1.87
CA SER A 270 -12.33 -13.12 0.67
C SER A 270 -11.24 -13.43 -0.36
N LEU A 271 -10.21 -12.60 -0.48
CA LEU A 271 -9.04 -12.88 -1.32
C LEU A 271 -8.22 -14.07 -0.81
N VAL A 272 -8.04 -14.23 0.51
CA VAL A 272 -7.37 -15.41 1.07
C VAL A 272 -8.22 -16.65 0.85
N GLU A 273 -9.53 -16.57 1.06
CA GLU A 273 -10.47 -17.69 0.88
C GLU A 273 -10.52 -18.14 -0.58
N ALA A 274 -10.62 -17.20 -1.52
CA ALA A 274 -10.58 -17.48 -2.95
C ALA A 274 -9.27 -18.18 -3.35
N ALA A 275 -8.11 -17.66 -2.90
CA ALA A 275 -6.82 -18.29 -3.17
C ALA A 275 -6.73 -19.72 -2.63
N VAL A 276 -7.32 -20.00 -1.46
CA VAL A 276 -7.37 -21.35 -0.89
C VAL A 276 -8.35 -22.24 -1.68
N ALA A 277 -9.53 -21.73 -2.04
CA ALA A 277 -10.54 -22.48 -2.77
C ALA A 277 -10.07 -22.88 -4.17
N GLU A 278 -9.33 -21.99 -4.85
CA GLU A 278 -8.72 -22.23 -6.16
C GLU A 278 -7.45 -23.09 -6.08
N SER A 279 -7.07 -23.58 -4.89
CA SER A 279 -5.87 -24.38 -4.68
C SER A 279 -4.58 -23.70 -5.16
N MET A 280 -4.51 -22.36 -5.04
CA MET A 280 -3.31 -21.60 -5.34
C MET A 280 -2.13 -22.07 -4.48
N THR A 281 -0.91 -21.81 -4.92
CA THR A 281 0.27 -22.28 -4.19
C THR A 281 0.40 -21.66 -2.81
N ARG A 282 1.15 -22.37 -1.96
CA ARG A 282 1.44 -21.95 -0.58
C ARG A 282 2.07 -20.55 -0.52
N ASN A 283 2.76 -20.12 -1.57
CA ASN A 283 3.38 -18.81 -1.67
C ASN A 283 2.34 -17.71 -1.83
N VAL A 284 1.38 -17.87 -2.75
CA VAL A 284 0.26 -16.93 -2.94
C VAL A 284 -0.56 -16.79 -1.66
N VAL A 285 -0.96 -17.92 -1.07
CA VAL A 285 -1.73 -17.91 0.18
C VAL A 285 -0.94 -17.24 1.31
N ALA A 286 0.37 -17.49 1.40
CA ALA A 286 1.21 -16.84 2.41
C ALA A 286 1.31 -15.32 2.19
N LEU A 287 1.42 -14.85 0.95
CA LEU A 287 1.43 -13.43 0.61
C LEU A 287 0.08 -12.77 0.96
N ARG A 288 -1.06 -13.36 0.61
CA ARG A 288 -2.37 -12.82 0.97
C ARG A 288 -2.60 -12.77 2.48
N ARG A 289 -2.16 -13.80 3.21
CA ARG A 289 -2.21 -13.80 4.69
C ARG A 289 -1.32 -12.74 5.32
N MET A 290 -0.16 -12.47 4.72
CA MET A 290 0.74 -11.42 5.15
C MET A 290 0.07 -10.04 5.03
N GLU A 291 -0.55 -9.75 3.89
CA GLU A 291 -1.31 -8.51 3.65
C GLU A 291 -2.48 -8.38 4.63
N LEU A 292 -3.28 -9.43 4.80
CA LEU A 292 -4.39 -9.46 5.75
C LEU A 292 -3.93 -9.21 7.19
N ALA A 293 -2.85 -9.86 7.63
CA ALA A 293 -2.28 -9.63 8.96
C ALA A 293 -1.81 -8.18 9.12
N TYR A 294 -1.21 -7.59 8.08
CA TYR A 294 -0.79 -6.19 8.12
C TYR A 294 -1.98 -5.23 8.27
N VAL A 295 -3.06 -5.43 7.51
CA VAL A 295 -4.29 -4.63 7.60
C VAL A 295 -4.99 -4.81 8.94
N ARG A 296 -5.06 -6.04 9.47
CA ARG A 296 -5.57 -6.32 10.83
C ARG A 296 -4.80 -5.56 11.91
N GLY A 297 -3.49 -5.41 11.74
CA GLY A 297 -2.67 -4.59 12.64
C GLY A 297 -3.06 -3.13 12.63
N TRP A 298 -3.24 -2.53 11.43
CA TRP A 298 -3.71 -1.15 11.28
C TRP A 298 -5.13 -0.92 11.82
N LEU A 299 -6.06 -1.85 11.57
CA LEU A 299 -7.40 -1.77 12.16
C LEU A 299 -7.33 -1.80 13.69
N SER A 300 -6.58 -2.76 14.24
CA SER A 300 -6.44 -2.90 15.69
C SER A 300 -5.80 -1.66 16.32
N TRP A 301 -4.82 -1.04 15.67
CA TRP A 301 -4.26 0.22 16.15
C TRP A 301 -5.28 1.37 16.07
N SER A 302 -6.05 1.47 14.98
CA SER A 302 -7.13 2.47 14.84
C SER A 302 -8.20 2.30 15.92
N GLN A 303 -8.55 1.05 16.27
CA GLN A 303 -9.44 0.75 17.40
C GLN A 303 -8.84 1.17 18.75
N ALA A 304 -7.51 1.08 18.90
CA ALA A 304 -6.84 1.53 20.12
C ALA A 304 -6.92 3.06 20.27
N GLU A 305 -6.70 3.81 19.19
CA GLU A 305 -6.86 5.28 19.18
C GLU A 305 -8.32 5.68 19.41
N TYR A 306 -9.28 5.03 18.74
CA TYR A 306 -10.71 5.27 18.96
C TYR A 306 -11.12 5.01 20.41
N ALA A 307 -10.58 3.95 21.04
CA ALA A 307 -10.83 3.68 22.46
C ALA A 307 -10.26 4.77 23.38
N VAL A 308 -9.17 5.46 23.01
CA VAL A 308 -8.68 6.64 23.75
C VAL A 308 -9.70 7.77 23.65
N ASP A 309 -10.25 8.03 22.46
CA ASP A 309 -11.25 9.07 22.24
C ASP A 309 -12.53 8.82 23.04
N GLU A 310 -12.98 7.55 23.08
CA GLU A 310 -14.14 7.09 23.85
C GLU A 310 -13.87 6.91 25.35
N ARG A 311 -12.63 7.20 25.81
CA ARG A 311 -12.19 7.08 27.21
C ARG A 311 -12.22 5.65 27.76
N ASP A 312 -12.15 4.65 26.88
CA ASP A 312 -12.01 3.24 27.25
C ASP A 312 -10.53 2.82 27.30
N TRP A 313 -9.87 3.20 28.40
CA TRP A 313 -8.44 2.95 28.63
C TRP A 313 -8.08 1.46 28.70
N ALA A 314 -9.06 0.59 29.01
CA ALA A 314 -8.84 -0.84 29.08
C ALA A 314 -8.82 -1.44 27.67
N GLN A 315 -9.81 -1.08 26.84
CA GLN A 315 -9.87 -1.52 25.45
C GLN A 315 -8.71 -0.99 24.64
N CYS A 316 -8.27 0.25 24.84
CA CYS A 316 -7.06 0.79 24.19
C CYS A 316 -5.86 -0.16 24.33
N ARG A 317 -5.59 -0.65 25.56
CA ARG A 317 -4.48 -1.59 25.84
C ARG A 317 -4.71 -3.00 25.27
N VAL A 318 -5.96 -3.43 25.12
CA VAL A 318 -6.30 -4.69 24.45
C VAL A 318 -6.00 -4.57 22.96
N HIS A 319 -6.54 -3.55 22.31
CA HIS A 319 -6.37 -3.28 20.89
C HIS A 319 -4.90 -3.04 20.49
N ALA A 320 -4.13 -2.30 21.31
CA ALA A 320 -2.69 -2.14 21.08
C ALA A 320 -1.91 -3.48 21.10
N ARG A 321 -2.30 -4.43 21.96
CA ARG A 321 -1.70 -5.77 21.98
C ARG A 321 -2.09 -6.59 20.76
N HIS A 322 -3.35 -6.47 20.29
CA HIS A 322 -3.78 -7.12 19.05
C HIS A 322 -3.02 -6.57 17.84
N ALA A 323 -2.87 -5.24 17.75
CA ALA A 323 -2.09 -4.59 16.69
C ALA A 323 -0.66 -5.14 16.62
N ARG A 324 0.04 -5.16 17.77
CA ARG A 324 1.39 -5.75 17.86
C ARG A 324 1.43 -7.22 17.43
N THR A 325 0.43 -8.01 17.82
CA THR A 325 0.35 -9.43 17.46
C THR A 325 0.24 -9.61 15.96
N HIS A 326 -0.65 -8.86 15.31
CA HIS A 326 -0.87 -8.92 13.87
C HIS A 326 0.32 -8.40 13.06
N TRP A 327 0.96 -7.30 13.46
CA TRP A 327 2.17 -6.82 12.78
C TRP A 327 3.37 -7.77 12.95
N ASN A 328 3.49 -8.44 14.10
CA ASN A 328 4.50 -9.50 14.29
C ASN A 328 4.23 -10.70 13.38
N GLU A 329 2.97 -11.10 13.20
CA GLU A 329 2.58 -12.14 12.24
C GLU A 329 2.93 -11.74 10.81
N ALA A 330 2.55 -10.53 10.39
CA ALA A 330 2.87 -9.99 9.08
C ALA A 330 4.39 -9.97 8.83
N ALA A 331 5.18 -9.50 9.79
CA ALA A 331 6.64 -9.46 9.67
C ALA A 331 7.29 -10.85 9.58
N ARG A 332 6.77 -11.85 10.29
CA ARG A 332 7.21 -13.26 10.14
C ARG A 332 6.93 -13.78 8.73
N LEU A 333 5.75 -13.48 8.18
CA LEU A 333 5.38 -13.87 6.83
C LEU A 333 6.21 -13.14 5.76
N VAL A 334 6.47 -11.83 5.93
CA VAL A 334 7.40 -11.07 5.08
C VAL A 334 8.78 -11.70 5.09
N THR A 335 9.34 -12.01 6.26
CA THR A 335 10.67 -12.61 6.38
C THR A 335 10.74 -13.93 5.63
N ARG A 336 9.70 -14.77 5.75
CA ARG A 336 9.61 -16.04 5.01
C ARG A 336 9.53 -15.81 3.49
N ASN A 337 8.70 -14.87 3.05
CA ASN A 337 8.52 -14.58 1.62
C ASN A 337 9.79 -13.95 1.01
N ASN A 338 10.54 -13.15 1.78
CA ASN A 338 11.83 -12.59 1.38
C ASN A 338 12.89 -13.69 1.19
N LEU A 339 12.94 -14.68 2.09
CA LEU A 339 13.83 -15.85 1.92
C LEU A 339 13.50 -16.66 0.65
N LEU A 340 12.28 -16.53 0.11
CA LEU A 340 11.84 -17.16 -1.14
C LEU A 340 12.00 -16.23 -2.36
N GLY A 341 12.54 -15.02 -2.18
CA GLY A 341 12.70 -14.03 -3.26
C GLY A 341 11.40 -13.33 -3.69
N LEU A 342 10.28 -13.56 -3.00
CA LEU A 342 8.97 -13.07 -3.43
C LEU A 342 8.74 -11.58 -3.11
N VAL A 343 9.35 -11.08 -2.03
CA VAL A 343 9.21 -9.69 -1.57
C VAL A 343 10.55 -9.21 -1.04
N SER A 344 10.96 -7.97 -1.36
CA SER A 344 12.25 -7.41 -0.88
C SER A 344 12.09 -6.36 0.22
N GLY A 345 10.85 -5.94 0.52
CA GLY A 345 10.55 -4.92 1.52
C GLY A 345 10.81 -5.38 2.97
N GLN A 346 11.50 -4.54 3.75
CA GLN A 346 11.46 -4.66 5.20
C GLN A 346 10.14 -4.10 5.71
N ASN A 347 9.41 -4.90 6.49
CA ASN A 347 8.36 -4.33 7.33
C ASN A 347 9.03 -3.39 8.32
N ASP A 348 8.66 -2.11 8.31
CA ASP A 348 9.16 -1.12 9.25
C ASP A 348 8.53 -1.35 10.64
N GLN A 349 8.98 -2.41 11.30
CA GLN A 349 8.58 -2.76 12.66
C GLN A 349 8.93 -1.65 13.66
N GLY A 350 9.98 -0.85 13.36
CA GLY A 350 10.37 0.27 14.20
C GLY A 350 9.25 1.31 14.27
N ASN A 351 8.73 1.72 13.12
CA ASN A 351 7.66 2.72 13.08
C ASN A 351 6.36 2.23 13.72
N THR A 352 5.97 0.96 13.51
CA THR A 352 4.73 0.44 14.09
C THR A 352 4.79 0.30 15.62
N GLU A 353 5.94 -0.07 16.18
CA GLU A 353 6.14 -0.11 17.63
C GLU A 353 6.15 1.29 18.25
N LEU A 354 6.78 2.28 17.59
CA LEU A 354 6.73 3.69 18.02
C LEU A 354 5.29 4.23 18.04
N LEU A 355 4.49 3.91 17.02
CA LEU A 355 3.07 4.27 16.98
C LEU A 355 2.31 3.71 18.19
N LEU A 356 2.50 2.43 18.54
CA LEU A 356 1.85 1.84 19.72
C LEU A 356 2.27 2.49 21.02
N GLN A 357 3.56 2.79 21.17
CA GLN A 357 4.06 3.47 22.37
C GLN A 357 3.48 4.87 22.50
N SER A 358 3.36 5.61 21.39
CA SER A 358 2.72 6.93 21.36
C SER A 358 1.25 6.86 21.79
N THR A 359 0.47 5.92 21.23
CA THR A 359 -0.93 5.68 21.60
C THR A 359 -1.07 5.36 23.09
N LEU A 360 -0.21 4.48 23.63
CA LEU A 360 -0.25 4.10 25.04
C LEU A 360 0.12 5.26 25.97
N ARG A 361 1.13 6.07 25.63
CA ARG A 361 1.48 7.28 26.40
C ARG A 361 0.35 8.30 26.36
N ARG A 362 -0.30 8.48 25.20
CA ARG A 362 -1.50 9.33 25.07
C ARG A 362 -2.61 8.82 25.97
N CYS A 363 -2.92 7.51 25.93
CA CYS A 363 -3.92 6.89 26.80
C CYS A 363 -3.65 7.15 28.29
N GLU A 364 -2.42 6.98 28.75
CA GLU A 364 -2.05 7.22 30.16
C GLU A 364 -2.19 8.70 30.56
N ARG A 365 -1.76 9.60 29.67
CA ARG A 365 -1.89 11.05 29.86
C ARG A 365 -3.35 11.48 29.96
N GLU A 366 -4.19 11.04 29.02
CA GLU A 366 -5.63 11.34 29.02
C GLU A 366 -6.32 10.76 30.25
N GLN A 367 -6.02 9.52 30.62
CA GLN A 367 -6.54 8.89 31.84
C GLN A 367 -6.16 9.66 33.11
N ARG A 368 -4.94 10.21 33.18
CA ARG A 368 -4.51 11.06 34.29
C ARG A 368 -5.29 12.38 34.32
N PHE A 369 -5.39 13.08 33.20
CA PHE A 369 -6.13 14.36 33.14
C PHE A 369 -7.60 14.21 33.50
N HIS A 370 -8.26 13.14 33.05
CA HIS A 370 -9.65 12.89 33.43
C HIS A 370 -9.81 12.66 34.93
N ARG A 371 -8.90 11.90 35.57
CA ARG A 371 -8.89 11.74 37.04
C ARG A 371 -8.67 13.06 37.75
N GLU A 372 -7.71 13.87 37.33
CA GLU A 372 -7.45 15.19 37.93
C GLU A 372 -8.67 16.13 37.78
N ILE A 373 -9.34 16.11 36.62
CA ILE A 373 -10.58 16.88 36.39
C ILE A 373 -11.70 16.40 37.33
N GLU A 374 -11.87 15.09 37.51
CA GLU A 374 -12.85 14.53 38.43
C GLU A 374 -12.56 14.90 39.89
N GLU A 375 -11.28 14.82 40.30
CA GLU A 375 -10.83 15.25 41.62
C GLU A 375 -11.10 16.74 41.87
N LEU A 376 -10.77 17.59 40.89
CA LEU A 376 -11.02 19.04 40.94
C LEU A 376 -12.52 19.36 40.99
N ARG A 377 -13.36 18.67 40.19
CA ARG A 377 -14.82 18.79 40.25
C ARG A 377 -15.36 18.36 41.61
N GLY A 378 -14.83 17.27 42.17
CA GLY A 378 -15.17 16.81 43.51
C GLY A 378 -14.74 17.79 44.61
N ALA A 379 -13.58 18.45 44.47
CA ALA A 379 -13.14 19.51 45.38
C ALA A 379 -14.03 20.76 45.27
N LEU A 380 -14.37 21.20 44.06
CA LEU A 380 -15.25 22.34 43.82
C LEU A 380 -16.64 22.12 44.42
N ASN A 381 -17.22 20.93 44.24
CA ASN A 381 -18.51 20.56 44.84
C ASN A 381 -18.47 20.54 46.37
N ARG A 382 -17.32 20.28 46.98
CA ARG A 382 -17.13 20.34 48.45
C ARG A 382 -17.01 21.76 48.98
N ILE A 383 -16.44 22.68 48.19
CA ILE A 383 -16.23 24.08 48.59
C ILE A 383 -17.52 24.91 48.43
N ASN A 384 -18.45 24.50 47.56
CA ASN A 384 -19.70 25.21 47.30
C ASN A 384 -20.95 24.53 47.89
N PRO A 385 -21.28 24.77 49.16
CA PRO A 385 -22.65 25.06 49.53
C PRO A 385 -22.75 26.58 49.70
N ILE A 386 -22.95 27.32 48.61
CA ILE A 386 -23.49 28.68 48.75
C ILE A 386 -24.94 28.51 49.23
N VAL A 387 -25.11 28.36 50.54
CA VAL A 387 -26.42 28.40 51.18
C VAL A 387 -26.79 29.87 51.25
N ILE A 388 -27.55 30.33 50.27
CA ILE A 388 -28.22 31.64 50.37
C ILE A 388 -29.32 31.48 51.42
N HIS A 389 -29.00 31.78 52.67
CA HIS A 389 -30.03 31.94 53.71
C HIS A 389 -30.81 33.21 53.42
N ASN A 390 -31.97 33.08 52.77
CA ASN A 390 -32.93 34.17 52.72
C ASN A 390 -33.61 34.23 54.10
N GLN A 391 -33.14 35.12 54.98
CA GLN A 391 -33.84 35.44 56.22
C GLN A 391 -35.08 36.27 55.90
N GLY A 392 -36.08 35.63 55.29
CA GLY A 392 -37.43 36.17 55.21
C GLY A 392 -37.99 36.26 56.63
N GLY A 393 -37.99 37.46 57.19
CA GLY A 393 -38.70 37.76 58.43
C GLY A 393 -40.15 37.29 58.33
N GLN A 394 -40.61 36.58 59.34
CA GLN A 394 -41.95 36.03 59.44
C GLN A 394 -42.96 37.19 59.56
N GLY A 395 -43.45 37.69 58.43
CA GLY A 395 -44.44 38.76 58.38
C GLY A 395 -44.71 39.22 56.96
N GLY A 396 -45.87 38.83 56.42
CA GLY A 396 -46.27 39.15 55.05
C GLY A 396 -46.28 40.66 54.77
N SER A 397 -45.40 41.10 53.88
CA SER A 397 -45.50 42.35 53.14
C SER A 397 -44.62 42.26 51.90
N ALA A 398 -45.11 42.82 50.80
CA ALA A 398 -44.49 42.77 49.48
C ALA A 398 -43.02 43.20 49.51
N MET A 399 -42.16 42.44 48.81
CA MET A 399 -40.73 42.73 48.64
C MET A 399 -40.55 44.18 48.16
N THR A 400 -39.84 44.99 48.95
CA THR A 400 -39.38 46.31 48.52
C THR A 400 -37.93 46.21 48.08
N ASN A 401 -37.48 47.14 47.24
CA ASN A 401 -36.19 47.12 46.53
C ASN A 401 -34.95 47.35 47.44
N ARG A 402 -35.01 46.87 48.70
CA ARG A 402 -34.05 47.11 49.79
C ARG A 402 -33.74 45.87 50.63
N ASP A 403 -34.04 44.67 50.13
CA ASP A 403 -33.62 43.43 50.80
C ASP A 403 -32.09 43.24 50.63
N ASN A 404 -31.37 43.17 51.74
CA ASN A 404 -29.93 42.93 51.76
C ASN A 404 -29.64 41.42 51.61
N PHE A 405 -29.04 41.04 50.49
CA PHE A 405 -28.51 39.69 50.28
C PHE A 405 -27.16 39.57 51.00
N THR A 406 -27.07 38.72 52.01
CA THR A 406 -25.80 38.44 52.69
C THR A 406 -25.20 37.17 52.09
N PHE A 407 -24.18 37.32 51.25
CA PHE A 407 -23.45 36.19 50.67
C PHE A 407 -22.38 35.71 51.68
N ASN A 408 -22.66 34.64 52.42
CA ASN A 408 -21.65 33.94 53.20
C ASN A 408 -20.95 32.90 52.31
N ALA A 409 -20.10 33.36 51.39
CA ALA A 409 -19.13 32.49 50.74
C ALA A 409 -17.85 32.49 51.59
N PRO A 410 -17.19 31.34 51.82
CA PRO A 410 -15.83 31.32 52.32
C PRO A 410 -14.90 31.81 51.20
N VAL A 411 -14.85 33.12 50.99
CA VAL A 411 -13.80 33.75 50.19
C VAL A 411 -12.53 33.63 51.01
N THR A 412 -11.77 32.57 50.76
CA THR A 412 -10.38 32.49 51.19
C THR A 412 -9.59 33.50 50.37
N ASN A 413 -9.63 34.75 50.83
CA ASN A 413 -8.54 35.70 50.84
C ASN A 413 -7.53 35.62 49.67
N THR A 414 -7.98 35.93 48.45
CA THR A 414 -7.14 36.65 47.48
C THR A 414 -7.73 38.04 47.35
N GLY A 415 -7.07 39.00 47.99
CA GLY A 415 -7.40 40.41 47.90
C GLY A 415 -7.43 40.86 46.44
N GLY A 416 -8.63 41.21 45.99
CA GLY A 416 -8.90 41.87 44.73
C GLY A 416 -10.05 42.82 44.97
N ALA A 417 -9.75 43.99 45.52
CA ALA A 417 -10.63 45.13 45.40
C ALA A 417 -10.81 45.42 43.91
N ILE A 418 -12.05 45.24 43.48
CA ILE A 418 -12.60 45.58 42.18
C ILE A 418 -12.35 47.08 41.95
N GLY A 419 -11.50 47.41 40.97
CA GLY A 419 -11.29 48.74 40.45
C GLY A 419 -11.40 48.70 38.92
N ASN A 420 -12.43 49.36 38.38
CA ASN A 420 -12.56 49.62 36.96
C ASN A 420 -11.37 50.46 36.46
N GLN A 421 -10.87 50.12 35.27
CA GLN A 421 -9.80 50.76 34.49
C GLN A 421 -8.39 50.19 34.70
N GLU A 422 -8.05 49.13 33.95
CA GLU A 422 -6.69 48.98 33.45
C GLU A 422 -6.70 48.70 31.94
N HIS A 423 -5.96 49.57 31.25
CA HIS A 423 -5.62 49.54 29.86
C HIS A 423 -4.51 48.50 29.68
N VAL A 424 -4.77 47.39 29.00
CA VAL A 424 -3.74 46.40 28.66
C VAL A 424 -3.09 46.85 27.37
N GLU A 425 -1.93 47.49 27.48
CA GLU A 425 -0.98 47.60 26.37
C GLU A 425 -0.50 46.19 25.98
N ILE A 426 -0.70 45.85 24.71
CA ILE A 426 -0.15 44.64 24.09
C ILE A 426 1.37 44.85 23.97
N GLY A 427 2.09 44.39 25.00
CA GLY A 427 3.54 44.32 24.99
C GLY A 427 4.04 43.36 23.92
N GLN A 428 4.87 43.86 23.01
CA GLN A 428 5.65 43.05 22.07
C GLN A 428 6.46 42.00 22.84
N VAL A 429 6.13 40.72 22.65
CA VAL A 429 6.89 39.59 23.16
C VAL A 429 8.20 39.48 22.39
N HIS A 430 9.27 40.02 22.98
CA HIS A 430 10.63 39.65 22.59
C HIS A 430 10.87 38.17 22.94
N HIS A 431 10.96 37.31 21.91
CA HIS A 431 11.37 35.91 22.01
C HIS A 431 12.87 35.79 22.38
N GLN A 432 13.19 36.10 23.63
CA GLN A 432 14.38 35.59 24.31
C GLN A 432 13.91 34.79 25.53
N GLN A 433 13.21 33.68 25.27
CA GLN A 433 12.91 32.70 26.32
C GLN A 433 14.20 31.94 26.65
N VAL A 434 14.82 32.35 27.76
CA VAL A 434 15.66 31.48 28.58
C VAL A 434 14.80 30.28 28.95
N LEU A 435 15.24 29.06 28.60
CA LEU A 435 14.53 27.82 28.90
C LEU A 435 14.24 27.77 30.40
N GLY A 436 12.97 27.68 30.77
CA GLY A 436 12.57 27.55 32.16
C GLY A 436 12.95 26.16 32.70
N PRO A 437 13.02 25.98 34.04
CA PRO A 437 13.27 24.67 34.66
C PRO A 437 12.27 23.58 34.20
N THR A 438 11.05 23.97 33.86
CA THR A 438 10.00 23.08 33.33
C THR A 438 10.32 22.56 31.92
N ASP A 439 11.09 23.30 31.13
CA ASP A 439 11.44 22.95 29.75
C ASP A 439 12.53 21.87 29.68
N PHE A 440 13.44 21.83 30.67
CA PHE A 440 14.51 20.84 30.72
C PHE A 440 14.02 19.42 30.96
N ARG A 441 12.90 19.26 31.68
CA ARG A 441 12.29 17.94 31.89
C ARG A 441 11.67 17.39 30.62
N ALA A 442 10.87 18.20 29.92
CA ALA A 442 10.30 17.82 28.64
C ALA A 442 11.40 17.52 27.60
N LEU A 443 12.45 18.35 27.57
CA LEU A 443 13.61 18.12 26.73
C LEU A 443 14.33 16.79 27.05
N ALA A 444 14.50 16.45 28.33
CA ALA A 444 15.12 15.18 28.71
C ALA A 444 14.29 13.96 28.27
N GLU A 445 12.96 14.04 28.35
CA GLU A 445 12.05 12.99 27.90
C GLU A 445 12.14 12.80 26.37
N GLU A 446 12.10 13.89 25.60
CA GLU A 446 12.25 13.82 24.14
C GLU A 446 13.66 13.38 23.70
N LEU A 447 14.73 13.79 24.40
CA LEU A 447 16.09 13.35 24.08
C LEU A 447 16.30 11.86 24.37
N ALA A 448 15.61 11.30 25.37
CA ALA A 448 15.64 9.86 25.64
C ALA A 448 15.00 9.07 24.48
N GLU A 449 13.87 9.55 23.97
CA GLU A 449 13.18 8.97 22.82
C GLU A 449 14.03 9.08 21.54
N LEU A 450 14.61 10.25 21.28
CA LEU A 450 15.53 10.46 20.17
C LEU A 450 16.71 9.50 20.22
N ARG A 451 17.32 9.31 21.41
CA ARG A 451 18.44 8.39 21.62
C ARG A 451 18.08 6.96 21.25
N GLU A 452 16.91 6.48 21.64
CA GLU A 452 16.46 5.11 21.38
C GLU A 452 16.23 4.86 19.89
N ALA A 453 15.56 5.79 19.21
CA ALA A 453 15.36 5.71 17.76
C ALA A 453 16.70 5.76 17.00
N MET A 454 17.61 6.65 17.38
CA MET A 454 18.94 6.74 16.76
C MET A 454 19.79 5.51 17.02
N ALA A 455 19.69 4.90 18.21
CA ALA A 455 20.39 3.65 18.53
C ALA A 455 19.93 2.48 17.65
N ALA A 456 18.65 2.40 17.33
CA ALA A 456 18.10 1.38 16.42
C ALA A 456 18.59 1.57 14.98
N GLY A 457 18.74 2.82 14.55
CA GLY A 457 19.18 3.21 13.20
C GLY A 457 20.69 3.19 12.98
N ALA A 458 21.52 3.27 14.02
CA ALA A 458 22.97 3.38 13.89
C ALA A 458 23.60 2.12 13.24
N ARG A 459 24.47 2.33 12.25
CA ARG A 459 25.22 1.29 11.53
C ARG A 459 26.73 1.53 11.55
N THR A 460 27.17 2.76 11.73
CA THR A 460 28.58 3.17 11.75
C THR A 460 29.04 3.59 13.15
N ASP A 461 30.35 3.58 13.39
CA ASP A 461 30.92 4.04 14.66
C ASP A 461 30.69 5.54 14.90
N GLN A 462 30.65 6.34 13.82
CA GLN A 462 30.31 7.76 13.89
C GLN A 462 28.86 7.99 14.35
N GLU A 463 27.90 7.22 13.82
CA GLU A 463 26.51 7.28 14.28
C GLU A 463 26.37 6.84 15.74
N ARG A 464 27.11 5.80 16.16
CA ARG A 464 27.13 5.38 17.58
C ARG A 464 27.70 6.46 18.49
N GLU A 465 28.72 7.21 18.05
CA GLU A 465 29.23 8.35 18.80
C GLU A 465 28.16 9.44 18.94
N VAL A 466 27.42 9.75 17.86
CA VAL A 466 26.31 10.72 17.93
C VAL A 466 25.24 10.27 18.92
N VAL A 467 24.86 8.98 18.94
CA VAL A 467 23.94 8.43 19.95
C VAL A 467 24.46 8.64 21.37
N ALA A 468 25.77 8.46 21.60
CA ALA A 468 26.38 8.73 22.90
C ALA A 468 26.32 10.22 23.28
N ARG A 469 26.49 11.14 22.32
CA ARG A 469 26.32 12.59 22.55
C ARG A 469 24.90 12.96 22.93
N VAL A 470 23.89 12.36 22.29
CA VAL A 470 22.47 12.58 22.65
C VAL A 470 22.20 12.07 24.07
N ARG A 471 22.77 10.92 24.47
CA ARG A 471 22.68 10.43 25.86
C ARG A 471 23.31 11.41 26.86
N GLU A 472 24.49 11.95 26.55
CA GLU A 472 25.15 12.94 27.40
C GLU A 472 24.31 14.23 27.53
N ALA A 473 23.64 14.65 26.45
CA ALA A 473 22.71 15.78 26.46
C ALA A 473 21.46 15.49 27.29
N GLU A 474 20.90 14.28 27.20
CA GLU A 474 19.76 13.82 28.00
C GLU A 474 20.09 13.90 29.50
N GLU A 475 21.24 13.38 29.92
CA GLU A 475 21.70 13.43 31.32
C GLU A 475 21.95 14.87 31.81
N ALA A 476 22.47 15.74 30.94
CA ALA A 476 22.63 17.16 31.25
C ALA A 476 21.28 17.88 31.39
N ALA A 477 20.30 17.57 30.54
CA ALA A 477 18.96 18.14 30.61
C ALA A 477 18.27 17.74 31.92
N ARG A 478 18.41 16.48 32.37
CA ARG A 478 17.90 16.02 33.68
C ARG A 478 18.49 16.80 34.87
N ARG A 479 19.70 17.35 34.72
CA ARG A 479 20.38 18.17 35.74
C ARG A 479 20.18 19.67 35.55
N ALA A 480 19.37 20.09 34.56
CA ALA A 480 19.21 21.47 34.15
C ALA A 480 20.55 22.18 33.81
N ASP A 481 21.50 21.44 33.24
CA ASP A 481 22.79 21.97 32.80
C ASP A 481 22.73 22.41 31.32
N GLU A 482 22.24 23.63 31.09
CA GLU A 482 22.02 24.19 29.75
C GLU A 482 23.29 24.19 28.88
N GLN A 483 24.43 24.56 29.47
CA GLN A 483 25.68 24.69 28.73
C GLN A 483 26.15 23.32 28.21
N THR A 484 26.07 22.29 29.05
CA THR A 484 26.40 20.93 28.64
C THR A 484 25.40 20.40 27.60
N VAL A 485 24.09 20.61 27.80
CA VAL A 485 23.08 20.22 26.80
C VAL A 485 23.43 20.81 25.43
N ARG A 486 23.64 22.13 25.37
CA ARG A 486 23.94 22.83 24.11
C ARG A 486 25.22 22.32 23.45
N SER A 487 26.28 22.14 24.23
CA SER A 487 27.55 21.63 23.70
C SER A 487 27.43 20.20 23.13
N ARG A 488 26.65 19.33 23.78
CA ARG A 488 26.45 17.94 23.33
C ARG A 488 25.54 17.85 22.11
N LEU A 489 24.46 18.62 22.07
CA LEU A 489 23.58 18.67 20.91
C LEU A 489 24.25 19.31 19.68
N ALA A 490 25.12 20.32 19.88
CA ALA A 490 25.92 20.87 18.79
C ALA A 490 26.85 19.80 18.17
N ALA A 491 27.46 18.95 19.00
CA ALA A 491 28.30 17.84 18.55
C ALA A 491 27.50 16.69 17.89
N ALA A 492 26.23 16.50 18.26
CA ALA A 492 25.36 15.49 17.65
C ALA A 492 24.99 15.85 16.19
N GLY A 493 24.96 17.13 15.85
CA GLY A 493 24.91 17.63 14.47
C GLY A 493 23.58 17.39 13.73
N ARG A 494 23.63 17.47 12.39
CA ARG A 494 22.44 17.44 11.52
C ARG A 494 21.71 16.10 11.51
N TRP A 495 22.41 14.98 11.72
CA TRP A 495 21.77 13.66 11.73
C TRP A 495 20.77 13.53 12.89
N ALA A 496 21.15 13.99 14.09
CA ALA A 496 20.23 14.07 15.22
C ALA A 496 19.04 15.00 14.94
N LEU A 497 19.26 16.11 14.24
CA LEU A 497 18.18 17.04 13.84
C LEU A 497 17.18 16.37 12.90
N THR A 498 17.65 15.72 11.84
CA THR A 498 16.77 15.03 10.87
C THR A 498 15.94 13.95 11.57
N MET A 499 16.56 13.17 12.46
CA MET A 499 15.85 12.16 13.24
C MET A 499 14.81 12.78 14.19
N ALA A 500 15.14 13.88 14.87
CA ALA A 500 14.20 14.59 15.74
C ALA A 500 12.99 15.15 14.97
N GLN A 501 13.22 15.66 13.76
CA GLN A 501 12.15 16.15 12.87
C GLN A 501 11.25 15.03 12.38
N ASN A 502 11.83 13.89 11.96
CA ASN A 502 11.08 12.72 11.53
C ASN A 502 10.19 12.16 12.64
N LEU A 503 10.64 12.26 13.89
CA LEU A 503 9.90 11.83 15.09
C LEU A 503 8.97 12.92 15.66
N MET A 504 8.94 14.12 15.05
CA MET A 504 8.16 15.27 15.52
C MET A 504 8.45 15.68 16.98
N LEU A 505 9.70 15.52 17.44
CA LEU A 505 10.13 15.86 18.80
C LEU A 505 10.42 17.36 18.90
N THR A 506 9.43 18.15 19.33
CA THR A 506 9.44 19.61 19.21
C THR A 506 10.51 20.30 20.07
N ALA A 507 10.67 19.90 21.33
CA ALA A 507 11.66 20.47 22.24
C ALA A 507 13.08 20.06 21.84
N ALA A 508 13.29 18.80 21.46
CA ALA A 508 14.57 18.29 20.97
C ALA A 508 14.97 18.96 19.65
N THR A 509 14.03 19.12 18.71
CA THR A 509 14.26 19.80 17.42
C THR A 509 14.71 21.25 17.66
N ALA A 510 13.97 22.00 18.48
CA ALA A 510 14.30 23.39 18.80
C ALA A 510 15.65 23.50 19.54
N ALA A 511 15.94 22.60 20.48
CA ALA A 511 17.20 22.59 21.21
C ALA A 511 18.40 22.28 20.30
N ILE A 512 18.26 21.31 19.38
CA ILE A 512 19.30 20.95 18.41
C ILE A 512 19.56 22.11 17.44
N GLN A 513 18.50 22.71 16.87
CA GLN A 513 18.61 23.87 15.96
C GLN A 513 19.39 25.02 16.60
N ARG A 514 19.02 25.43 17.82
CA ARG A 514 19.73 26.46 18.58
C ARG A 514 21.19 26.11 18.88
N SER A 515 21.48 24.82 19.06
CA SER A 515 22.82 24.34 19.40
C SER A 515 23.76 24.34 18.19
N ILE A 516 23.25 24.00 17.00
CA ILE A 516 24.04 24.02 15.75
C ILE A 516 24.05 25.39 15.05
N GLY A 517 23.26 26.35 15.54
CA GLY A 517 23.15 27.70 14.96
C GLY A 517 22.32 27.75 13.67
N ALA A 518 21.29 26.90 13.57
CA ALA A 518 20.37 26.83 12.43
C ALA A 518 19.06 27.60 12.68
#